data_AF-A0A401IDJ8-F1
#
_entry.id   AF-A0A401IDJ8-F1
#
_cell.length_a   1.000
_cell.length_b   1.000
_cell.length_c   1.000
_cell.angle_alpha   90.00
_cell.angle_beta   90.00
_cell.angle_gamma   90.00
#
_symmetry.space_group_name_H-M   'P 1'
#
loop_
_entity.id
_entity.type
_entity.pdbx_description
1 polymer ?
#
loop_
_entity_poly.entity_id
_entity_poly.type
_entity_poly.pdbx_seq_one_letter_code
_entity_poly.pdbx_strand_id
1 'polypeptide(L)' 'MNTKLVVSLIQIIQSLSEEESTLLEQKLADKISYSSAKEIENLVQIGGAFDFLYDEPDIYTLEDGEPIQWH' A
#
# COMPACT_ATOMS: atom_id res chain seq x y z
N MET A 1 15.21 11.98 -19.17
CA MET A 1 15.24 10.56 -18.74
C MET A 1 16.56 9.95 -19.19
N ASN A 2 17.37 9.39 -18.29
CA ASN A 2 18.70 8.87 -18.67
C ASN A 2 18.58 7.41 -19.15
N THR A 3 18.18 7.24 -20.40
CA THR A 3 17.86 5.93 -21.00
C THR A 3 19.07 5.00 -21.08
N LYS A 4 20.28 5.54 -21.23
CA LYS A 4 21.53 4.76 -21.22
C LYS A 4 21.78 4.07 -19.88
N LEU A 5 21.56 4.78 -18.78
CA LEU A 5 21.69 4.21 -17.44
C LEU A 5 20.65 3.13 -17.18
N VAL A 6 19.40 3.35 -17.60
CA VAL A 6 18.32 2.37 -17.44
C VAL A 6 18.64 1.07 -18.21
N VAL A 7 19.09 1.18 -19.46
CA VAL A 7 19.47 0.01 -20.27
C VAL A 7 20.64 -0.75 -19.64
N SER A 8 21.66 -0.03 -19.17
CA SER A 8 22.80 -0.66 -18.49
C SER A 8 22.37 -1.40 -17.21
N LEU A 9 21.43 -0.84 -16.45
CA LEU A 9 20.92 -1.48 -15.24
C LEU A 9 20.16 -2.77 -15.55
N ILE A 10 19.32 -2.77 -16.60
CA ILE A 10 18.58 -3.96 -17.04
C ILE A 10 19.54 -5.09 -17.43
N GLN A 11 20.61 -4.77 -18.17
CA GLN A 11 21.61 -5.76 -18.57
C GLN A 11 22.33 -6.39 -17.37
N ILE A 12 22.64 -5.58 -16.35
CA ILE A 12 23.26 -6.07 -15.11
C ILE A 12 22.30 -7.02 -14.39
N ILE A 13 21.02 -6.63 -14.23
CA ILE A 13 19.99 -7.46 -13.58
C ILE A 13 19.82 -8.80 -14.30
N GLN A 14 19.82 -8.80 -15.63
CA GLN A 14 19.69 -10.02 -16.45
C GLN A 14 20.92 -10.94 -16.37
N SER A 15 22.07 -10.43 -15.95
CA SER A 15 23.31 -11.21 -15.82
C SER A 15 23.50 -11.86 -14.45
N LEU A 16 22.61 -11.57 -13.50
CA LEU A 16 22.70 -12.10 -12.14
C LEU A 16 22.42 -13.61 -12.11
N SER A 17 23.14 -14.31 -11.23
CA SER A 17 22.78 -15.67 -10.83
C SER A 17 21.48 -15.68 -10.02
N GLU A 18 20.89 -16.87 -9.84
CA GLU A 18 19.66 -17.05 -9.05
C GLU A 18 19.81 -16.56 -7.60
N GLU A 19 20.97 -16.81 -6.99
CA GLU A 19 21.31 -16.34 -5.65
C GLU A 19 21.40 -14.79 -5.58
N GLU A 20 22.05 -14.17 -6.56
CA GLU A 20 22.21 -12.72 -6.63
C GLU A 20 20.88 -12.02 -6.96
N SER A 21 20.04 -12.62 -7.81
CA SER A 21 18.69 -12.13 -8.10
C SER A 21 17.82 -12.17 -6.86
N THR A 22 17.87 -13.27 -6.10
CA THR A 22 17.14 -13.40 -4.83
C THR A 22 17.58 -12.34 -3.82
N LEU A 23 18.88 -12.08 -3.71
CA LEU A 23 19.43 -11.01 -2.85
C LEU A 23 18.99 -9.61 -3.31
N LEU A 24 18.96 -9.36 -4.61
CA LEU A 24 18.49 -8.10 -5.19
C LEU A 24 17.02 -7.86 -4.87
N GLU A 25 16.17 -8.88 -5.03
CA GLU A 25 14.74 -8.81 -4.73
C GLU A 25 14.47 -8.50 -3.26
N GLN A 26 15.18 -9.17 -2.33
CA GLN A 26 15.08 -8.89 -0.90
C GLN A 26 15.43 -7.42 -0.59
N LYS A 27 16.53 -6.90 -1.14
CA LYS A 27 16.95 -5.50 -0.92
C LYS A 27 16.01 -4.47 -1.53
N LEU A 28 15.37 -4.80 -2.66
CA LEU A 28 14.37 -3.94 -3.29
C LEU A 28 13.06 -3.96 -2.51
N ALA A 29 12.67 -5.12 -1.95
CA ALA A 29 11.50 -5.27 -1.08
C ALA A 29 11.68 -4.51 0.24
N ASP A 30 12.86 -4.54 0.86
CA ASP A 30 13.17 -3.79 2.09
C ASP A 30 12.98 -2.27 1.93
N LYS A 31 13.13 -1.76 0.70
CA LYS A 31 12.95 -0.32 0.40
C LYS A 31 11.47 0.09 0.37
N ILE A 32 10.56 -0.88 0.32
CA ILE A 32 9.12 -0.68 0.28
C ILE A 32 8.47 -1.50 1.40
N SER A 33 8.79 -1.14 2.64
CA SER A 33 7.99 -1.56 3.81
C SER A 33 6.65 -0.83 3.78
N TYR A 34 5.77 -1.17 2.84
CA TYR A 34 4.35 -0.91 3.04
C TYR A 34 3.89 -1.85 4.14
N SER A 35 3.30 -1.29 5.19
CA SER A 35 2.50 -2.08 6.12
C SER A 35 1.57 -2.95 5.29
N SER A 36 1.52 -4.25 5.59
CA SER A 36 0.59 -5.15 4.91
C SER A 36 -0.81 -4.59 5.03
N ALA A 37 -1.68 -4.85 4.05
CA ALA A 37 -3.08 -4.41 4.10
C ALA A 37 -3.75 -4.80 5.43
N LYS A 38 -3.35 -5.95 5.99
CA LYS A 38 -3.79 -6.45 7.30
C LYS A 38 -3.28 -5.63 8.49
N GLU A 39 -2.05 -5.13 8.44
CA GLU A 39 -1.52 -4.23 9.46
C GLU A 39 -2.20 -2.86 9.39
N ILE A 40 -2.46 -2.36 8.18
CA ILE A 40 -3.24 -1.13 7.98
C ILE A 40 -4.65 -1.30 8.52
N GLU A 41 -5.33 -2.40 8.18
CA GLU A 41 -6.67 -2.74 8.67
C GLU A 41 -6.71 -2.82 10.20
N ASN A 42 -5.74 -3.50 10.83
CA ASN A 42 -5.63 -3.55 12.29
C ASN A 42 -5.43 -2.15 12.90
N LEU A 43 -4.62 -1.29 12.29
CA LEU A 43 -4.39 0.07 12.78
C LEU A 43 -5.66 0.93 12.67
N VAL A 44 -6.40 0.81 11.57
CA VAL A 44 -7.69 1.51 11.37
C VAL A 44 -8.73 1.02 12.37
N GLN A 45 -8.78 -0.28 12.63
CA GLN A 45 -9.68 -0.88 13.63
C GLN A 45 -9.33 -0.47 15.07
N ILE A 46 -8.06 -0.50 15.46
CA ILE A 46 -7.60 -0.09 16.80
C ILE A 46 -7.78 1.42 17.01
N GLY A 47 -7.55 2.21 15.96
CA GLY A 47 -7.65 3.66 16.01
C GLY A 47 -9.08 4.22 16.00
N GLY A 48 -10.10 3.36 15.88
CA GLY A 48 -11.50 3.81 15.78
C GLY A 48 -11.78 4.62 14.52
N ALA A 49 -10.95 4.50 13.47
CA ALA A 49 -11.13 5.28 12.26
C ALA A 49 -12.38 4.89 11.47
N PHE A 50 -13.00 3.75 11.78
CA PHE A 50 -14.33 3.36 11.30
C PHE A 50 -15.48 3.87 12.18
N ASP A 51 -15.19 4.41 13.36
CA ASP A 51 -16.20 4.98 14.26
C ASP A 51 -16.63 6.39 13.82
N PHE A 52 -16.02 6.96 12.78
CA PHE A 52 -16.41 8.26 12.21
C PHE A 52 -17.91 8.34 11.85
N LEU A 53 -18.51 7.20 11.50
CA LEU A 53 -19.95 7.09 11.24
C LEU A 53 -20.80 7.44 12.48
N TYR A 54 -20.29 7.18 13.68
CA TYR A 54 -20.95 7.56 14.94
C TYR A 54 -20.78 9.05 15.27
N ASP A 55 -19.69 9.66 14.81
CA ASP A 55 -19.39 11.08 15.07
C ASP A 55 -20.09 12.01 14.07
N GLU A 56 -20.44 11.52 12.87
CA GLU A 56 -21.11 12.28 11.81
C GLU A 56 -22.40 11.60 11.28
N PRO A 57 -23.40 11.31 12.16
CA PRO A 57 -24.62 10.61 11.77
C PRO A 57 -25.54 11.44 10.86
N ASP A 58 -25.25 12.73 10.69
CA ASP A 58 -25.98 13.63 9.80
C ASP A 58 -25.48 13.56 8.35
N ILE A 59 -24.36 12.87 8.08
CA ILE A 59 -23.74 12.84 6.74
C ILE A 59 -23.88 11.45 6.12
N TYR A 60 -23.74 10.39 6.92
CA TYR A 60 -23.80 9.00 6.47
C TYR A 60 -24.79 8.17 7.30
N THR A 61 -25.38 7.16 6.68
CA THR A 61 -26.26 6.18 7.33
C THR A 61 -25.45 5.15 8.12
N LEU A 62 -25.92 4.79 9.31
CA LEU A 62 -25.28 3.79 10.16
C LEU A 62 -25.47 2.34 9.68
N GLU A 63 -26.45 2.08 8.81
CA GLU A 63 -26.73 0.72 8.30
C GLU A 63 -25.73 0.25 7.25
N ASP A 64 -25.34 1.14 6.33
CA ASP A 64 -24.52 0.82 5.16
C ASP A 64 -23.39 1.83 4.89
N GLY A 65 -23.32 2.94 5.64
CA GLY A 65 -22.29 3.97 5.46
C GLY A 65 -22.50 4.85 4.22
N GLU A 66 -23.69 4.82 3.61
CA GLU A 66 -24.02 5.60 2.42
C GLU A 66 -24.43 7.05 2.79
N PRO A 67 -24.22 8.04 1.91
CA PRO A 67 -24.60 9.43 2.20
C PRO A 67 -26.11 9.60 2.38
N ILE A 68 -26.51 10.40 3.36
CA ILE A 68 -27.93 10.75 3.58
C ILE A 68 -28.46 11.54 2.38
N GLN A 69 -29.58 11.06 1.80
CA GLN A 69 -30.26 11.69 0.68
C GLN A 69 -31.26 12.74 1.17
N TRP A 70 -30.84 14.01 1.24
CA TRP A 70 -31.72 15.13 1.54
C TRP A 70 -32.70 15.39 0.40
N HIS A 71 -34.01 15.39 0.68
CA HIS A 71 -35.09 15.70 -0.26
C HIS A 71 -35.63 17.12 -0.04
#